data_AF-A0A4Y2DYF1-F1
#
_entry.id   AF-A0A4Y2DYF1-F1
#
_cell.length_a   1.000
_cell.length_b   1.000
_cell.length_c   1.000
_cell.angle_alpha   90.00
_cell.angle_beta   90.00
_cell.angle_gamma   90.00
#
_symmetry.space_group_name_H-M   'P 1'
#
loop_
_entity.id
_entity.type
_entity.pdbx_description
1 polymer ?
#
loop_
_entity_poly.entity_id
_entity_poly.type
_entity_poly.pdbx_seq_one_letter_code
_entity_poly.pdbx_strand_id
1 'polypeptide(L)'
;MLLRHLIRILWASLGTEIEDSSWDTTVVSSTLNDVWLCLRFLLREIRQIPVGELEFSLMNFDPGGFTITSNSHNFIRSVSERGIVPRLMSRYLEPSDLRHLCRLDIHDALNRNWNLPFGVFSLPLPKVLQRYVNLSED
;
A
#
# COMPACT_ATOMS: atom_id res chain seq x y z
N MET A 1 -13.44 7.31 1.67
CA MET A 1 -12.93 8.52 2.38
C MET A 1 -11.84 8.24 3.42
N LEU A 2 -12.03 7.31 4.38
CA LEU A 2 -11.04 7.02 5.44
C LEU A 2 -9.72 6.42 4.92
N LEU A 3 -9.78 5.47 3.99
CA LEU A 3 -8.59 4.83 3.41
C LEU A 3 -7.66 5.83 2.71
N ARG A 4 -8.26 6.78 1.97
CA ARG A 4 -7.55 7.89 1.35
C ARG A 4 -6.84 8.77 2.37
N HIS A 5 -7.47 9.06 3.51
CA HIS A 5 -6.87 9.88 4.56
C HIS A 5 -5.71 9.14 5.25
N LEU A 6 -5.87 7.83 5.49
CA LEU A 6 -4.82 6.97 6.03
C LEU A 6 -3.61 6.88 5.09
N ILE A 7 -3.82 6.62 3.80
CA ILE A 7 -2.74 6.60 2.80
C ILE A 7 -2.03 7.95 2.74
N ARG A 8 -2.77 9.06 2.83
CA ARG A 8 -2.21 10.42 2.88
C ARG A 8 -1.34 10.65 4.11
N ILE A 9 -1.80 10.26 5.29
CA ILE A 9 -1.06 10.42 6.55
C ILE A 9 0.20 9.57 6.54
N LEU A 10 0.08 8.28 6.19
CA LEU A 10 1.20 7.34 6.10
C LEU A 10 2.25 7.80 5.07
N TRP A 11 1.81 8.51 4.02
CA TRP A 11 2.72 9.10 3.05
C TRP A 11 3.38 10.38 3.54
N ALA A 12 2.64 11.27 4.19
CA ALA A 12 3.21 12.49 4.77
C ALA A 12 4.33 12.16 5.78
N SER A 13 4.13 11.14 6.62
CA SER A 13 5.16 10.66 7.55
C SER A 13 6.40 10.08 6.86
N LEU A 14 6.27 9.66 5.60
CA LEU A 14 7.34 9.02 4.83
C LEU A 14 8.14 10.03 3.99
N GLY A 15 7.51 11.16 3.64
CA GLY A 15 8.15 12.27 2.92
C GLY A 15 8.94 13.23 3.81
N THR A 16 8.61 13.33 5.10
CA THR A 16 9.25 14.25 6.05
C THR A 16 10.65 13.84 6.49
N GLU A 17 11.03 12.56 6.37
CA GLU A 17 12.30 12.05 6.91
C GLU A 17 13.46 12.04 5.91
N ILE A 18 13.25 12.46 4.66
CA ILE A 18 14.34 12.61 3.69
C ILE A 18 15.19 13.87 3.99
N GLU A 19 14.67 14.82 4.78
CA GLU A 19 15.34 16.10 5.07
C GLU A 19 15.98 16.21 6.46
N ASP A 20 15.52 15.48 7.48
CA ASP A 20 16.02 15.60 8.87
C ASP A 20 16.82 14.36 9.31
N SER A 21 17.99 14.14 8.71
CA SER A 21 18.95 13.14 9.19
C SER A 21 19.79 13.68 10.35
N SER A 22 19.35 13.50 11.61
CA SER A 22 20.28 13.68 12.75
C SER A 22 19.96 12.97 14.08
N TRP A 23 18.91 12.15 14.23
CA TRP A 23 18.73 11.40 15.49
C TRP A 23 18.14 10.00 15.29
N ASP A 24 18.77 9.02 15.93
CA ASP A 24 18.36 7.61 16.09
C ASP A 24 17.93 6.83 14.83
N THR A 25 18.90 6.58 13.95
CA THR A 25 18.76 5.78 12.71
C THR A 25 18.25 4.34 12.92
N THR A 26 18.31 3.78 14.13
CA THR A 26 17.90 2.39 14.40
C THR A 26 16.42 2.27 14.81
N VAL A 27 15.91 3.19 15.62
CA VAL A 27 14.50 3.20 16.08
C VAL A 27 13.60 3.72 14.96
N VAL A 28 14.03 4.76 14.25
CA VAL A 28 13.33 5.33 13.09
C VAL A 28 13.25 4.33 11.93
N SER A 29 14.29 3.51 11.73
CA SER A 29 14.27 2.44 10.72
C SER A 29 13.22 1.36 11.00
N SER A 30 13.01 0.96 12.26
CA SER A 30 11.96 0.00 12.62
C SER A 30 10.55 0.55 12.39
N THR A 31 10.28 1.78 12.81
CA THR A 31 8.96 2.42 12.65
C THR A 31 8.64 2.69 11.18
N LEU A 32 9.63 3.10 10.38
CA LEU A 32 9.49 3.24 8.94
C LEU A 32 9.14 1.91 8.26
N ASN A 33 9.80 0.82 8.66
CA ASN A 33 9.48 -0.51 8.13
C ASN A 33 8.05 -0.92 8.47
N ASP A 34 7.58 -0.62 9.68
CA ASP A 34 6.20 -0.90 10.10
C ASP A 34 5.17 -0.07 9.31
N VAL A 35 5.48 1.21 9.04
CA VAL A 35 4.66 2.10 8.19
C VAL A 35 4.61 1.56 6.76
N TRP A 36 5.74 1.10 6.22
CA TRP A 36 5.81 0.47 4.90
C TRP A 36 5.01 -0.84 4.83
N LEU A 37 5.08 -1.66 5.87
CA LEU A 37 4.29 -2.89 6.00
C LEU A 37 2.78 -2.57 6.02
N CYS A 38 2.37 -1.62 6.85
CA CYS A 38 0.97 -1.16 6.90
C CYS A 38 0.50 -0.67 5.53
N LEU A 39 1.29 0.17 4.87
CA LEU A 39 0.96 0.68 3.54
C LEU A 39 0.87 -0.46 2.51
N ARG A 40 1.79 -1.42 2.54
CA ARG A 40 1.78 -2.59 1.66
C ARG A 40 0.52 -3.42 1.85
N PHE A 41 0.10 -3.70 3.09
CA PHE A 41 -1.14 -4.44 3.35
C PHE A 41 -2.36 -3.66 2.87
N LEU A 42 -2.45 -2.36 3.19
CA LEU A 42 -3.55 -1.51 2.76
C LEU A 42 -3.68 -1.45 1.24
N LEU A 43 -2.57 -1.25 0.53
CA LEU A 43 -2.57 -1.17 -0.94
C LEU A 43 -2.84 -2.53 -1.61
N ARG A 44 -2.62 -3.65 -0.92
CA ARG A 44 -2.93 -5.00 -1.44
C ARG A 44 -4.41 -5.36 -1.33
N GLU A 45 -5.11 -4.78 -0.36
CA GLU A 45 -6.56 -4.98 -0.14
C GLU A 45 -7.45 -4.07 -0.99
N ILE A 46 -6.87 -3.15 -1.77
CA ILE A 46 -7.65 -2.25 -2.63
C ILE A 46 -8.09 -3.00 -3.89
N ARG A 47 -9.42 -3.03 -4.10
CA ARG A 47 -10.06 -3.70 -5.25
C ARG A 47 -9.82 -3.01 -6.57
N GLN A 48 -9.98 -1.70 -6.59
CA GLN A 48 -9.61 -0.83 -7.70
C GLN A 48 -9.14 0.47 -7.08
N ILE A 49 -8.08 1.04 -7.63
CA ILE A 49 -7.68 2.39 -7.30
C ILE A 49 -8.44 3.33 -8.25
N PRO A 50 -9.48 4.04 -7.80
CA PRO A 50 -10.07 5.09 -8.62
C PRO A 50 -9.08 6.26 -8.73
N VAL A 51 -8.61 6.53 -9.95
CA VAL A 51 -7.66 7.60 -10.29
C VAL A 51 -8.09 8.95 -9.68
N GLY A 52 -9.39 9.27 -9.77
CA GLY A 52 -9.94 10.52 -9.22
C GLY A 52 -10.00 10.62 -7.69
N GLU A 53 -9.91 9.52 -6.94
CA GLU A 53 -9.85 9.60 -5.47
C GLU A 53 -8.42 9.74 -4.95
N LEU A 54 -7.44 9.28 -5.73
CA LEU A 54 -6.05 9.28 -5.30
C LEU A 54 -5.31 10.54 -5.69
N GLU A 55 -5.78 11.37 -6.62
CA GLU A 55 -5.20 12.71 -6.84
C GLU A 55 -5.31 13.57 -5.57
N PHE A 56 -4.22 13.64 -4.83
CA PHE A 56 -4.05 14.60 -3.76
C PHE A 56 -2.68 15.24 -3.86
N SER A 57 -2.65 16.55 -3.67
CA SER A 57 -1.42 17.30 -3.49
C SER A 57 -1.02 17.21 -2.02
N LEU A 58 0.24 16.90 -1.76
CA LEU A 58 0.85 17.26 -0.49
C LEU A 58 1.62 18.54 -0.71
N MET A 59 1.41 19.50 0.19
CA MET A 59 2.22 20.70 0.23
C MET A 59 3.35 20.43 1.21
N ASN A 60 4.56 20.27 0.69
CA ASN A 60 5.76 20.38 1.51
C ASN A 60 6.25 21.82 1.43
N PHE A 61 6.58 22.38 2.59
CA PHE A 61 7.23 23.68 2.69
C PHE A 61 8.73 23.45 2.64
N ASP A 62 9.35 23.83 1.54
CA ASP A 62 10.81 23.87 1.43
C ASP A 62 11.34 25.02 2.30
N PRO A 63 12.53 24.93 2.93
CA PRO A 63 13.10 26.01 3.74
C PRO A 63 13.29 27.34 2.97
N GLY A 64 13.27 27.29 1.63
CA GLY A 64 13.28 28.45 0.74
C GLY A 64 11.93 29.14 0.50
N GLY A 65 10.83 28.65 1.12
CA GLY A 65 9.50 29.24 0.99
C GLY A 65 8.70 28.81 -0.24
N PHE A 66 9.19 27.83 -1.02
CA PHE A 66 8.46 27.27 -2.14
C PHE A 66 7.56 26.11 -1.70
N THR A 67 6.32 26.09 -2.17
CA THR A 67 5.40 24.97 -1.97
C THR A 67 5.66 23.88 -3.01
N ILE A 68 6.20 22.74 -2.60
CA ILE A 68 6.32 21.56 -3.48
C ILE A 68 5.00 20.80 -3.41
N THR A 69 4.27 20.75 -4.53
CA THR A 69 3.06 19.93 -4.65
C THR A 69 3.41 18.56 -5.22
N SER A 70 3.46 17.54 -4.37
CA SER A 70 3.61 16.15 -4.85
C SER A 70 2.25 15.56 -5.18
N ASN A 71 2.06 15.12 -6.43
CA ASN A 71 0.88 14.36 -6.86
C ASN A 71 1.05 12.88 -6.47
N SER A 72 -0.03 12.23 -6.04
CA SER A 72 -0.10 10.80 -5.77
C SER A 72 0.32 9.90 -6.93
N HIS A 73 0.30 10.38 -8.17
CA HIS A 73 0.84 9.63 -9.30
C HIS A 73 2.35 9.36 -9.15
N ASN A 74 3.13 10.35 -8.68
CA ASN A 74 4.55 10.20 -8.38
C ASN A 74 4.77 9.24 -7.20
N PHE A 75 3.83 9.21 -6.26
CA PHE A 75 3.84 8.25 -5.16
C PHE A 75 3.63 6.82 -5.64
N ILE A 76 2.56 6.55 -6.38
CA ILE A 76 2.27 5.20 -6.90
C ILE A 76 3.44 4.71 -7.76
N ARG A 77 4.08 5.62 -8.52
CA ARG A 77 5.33 5.35 -9.24
C ARG A 77 6.46 4.95 -8.30
N SER A 78 6.78 5.76 -7.31
CA SER A 78 7.85 5.47 -6.33
C SER A 78 7.63 4.15 -5.58
N VAL A 79 6.39 3.86 -5.15
CA VAL A 79 6.05 2.59 -4.45
C VAL A 79 6.18 1.39 -5.39
N SER A 80 5.76 1.55 -6.65
CA SER A 80 5.89 0.52 -7.67
C SER A 80 7.35 0.25 -8.03
N GLU A 81 8.16 1.30 -8.19
CA GLU A 81 9.60 1.22 -8.51
C GLU A 81 10.40 0.57 -7.39
N ARG A 82 10.02 0.83 -6.13
CA ARG A 82 10.61 0.16 -4.95
C ARG A 82 10.18 -1.30 -4.79
N GLY A 83 9.29 -1.81 -5.65
CA GLY A 83 8.84 -3.21 -5.62
C GLY A 83 7.96 -3.59 -4.43
N ILE A 84 7.44 -2.61 -3.68
CA ILE A 84 6.70 -2.86 -2.43
C ILE A 84 5.38 -3.58 -2.71
N VAL A 85 4.72 -3.21 -3.81
CA VAL A 85 3.52 -3.87 -4.31
C VAL A 85 3.66 -4.12 -5.81
N PRO A 86 3.85 -5.39 -6.21
CA PRO A 86 3.93 -5.74 -7.62
C PRO A 86 2.68 -5.31 -8.38
N ARG A 87 2.86 -4.80 -9.60
CA ARG A 87 1.77 -4.39 -10.51
C ARG A 87 0.87 -3.28 -9.98
N LEU A 88 1.26 -2.57 -8.91
CA LEU A 88 0.49 -1.45 -8.37
C LEU A 88 0.21 -0.38 -9.44
N MET A 89 1.21 -0.07 -10.28
CA MET A 89 1.05 0.89 -11.37
C MET A 89 0.03 0.44 -12.42
N SER A 90 0.04 -0.85 -12.82
CA SER A 90 -0.96 -1.38 -13.75
C SER A 90 -2.36 -1.34 -13.14
N ARG A 91 -2.54 -1.74 -11.86
CA ARG A 91 -3.83 -1.60 -11.15
C ARG A 91 -4.30 -0.15 -10.94
N TYR A 92 -3.37 0.81 -11.01
CA TYR A 92 -3.68 2.23 -10.92
C TYR A 92 -4.20 2.78 -12.26
N LEU A 93 -3.55 2.41 -13.36
CA LEU A 93 -3.86 2.92 -14.69
C LEU A 93 -4.98 2.15 -15.39
N GLU A 94 -5.13 0.86 -15.07
CA GLU A 94 -6.01 -0.07 -15.74
C GLU A 94 -6.97 -0.74 -14.74
N PRO A 95 -8.08 -1.31 -15.20
CA PRO A 95 -8.92 -2.16 -14.38
C PRO A 95 -8.12 -3.33 -13.79
N SER A 96 -8.35 -3.65 -12.53
CA SER A 96 -7.64 -4.72 -11.84
C SER A 96 -7.88 -6.08 -12.47
N ASP A 97 -6.81 -6.87 -12.57
CA ASP A 97 -6.86 -8.26 -13.06
C ASP A 97 -7.94 -9.08 -12.35
N LEU A 98 -8.65 -9.92 -13.09
CA LEU A 98 -9.64 -10.85 -12.52
C LEU A 98 -9.05 -11.69 -11.38
N ARG A 99 -7.77 -12.08 -11.51
CA ARG A 99 -7.05 -12.83 -10.47
C ARG A 99 -6.98 -12.08 -9.14
N HIS A 100 -6.71 -10.78 -9.19
CA HIS A 100 -6.66 -9.91 -8.01
C HIS A 100 -8.06 -9.73 -7.41
N LEU A 101 -9.08 -9.55 -8.25
CA LEU A 101 -10.47 -9.47 -7.80
C LEU A 101 -10.92 -10.76 -7.10
N CYS A 102 -10.63 -11.93 -7.68
CA CYS A 102 -10.94 -13.22 -7.07
C CYS A 102 -10.20 -13.40 -5.74
N ARG A 103 -8.94 -12.98 -5.64
CA ARG A 103 -8.21 -13.01 -4.38
C ARG A 103 -8.92 -12.24 -3.29
N LEU A 104 -9.33 -11.00 -3.58
CA LEU A 104 -10.04 -10.16 -2.62
C LEU A 104 -11.39 -10.75 -2.22
N ASP A 105 -12.15 -11.28 -3.18
CA ASP A 105 -13.44 -11.92 -2.88
C ASP A 105 -13.26 -13.17 -1.98
N ILE A 106 -12.19 -13.96 -2.18
CA ILE A 106 -11.83 -15.07 -1.28
C ILE A 106 -11.43 -14.55 0.10
N HIS A 107 -10.61 -13.51 0.16
CA HIS A 107 -10.16 -12.92 1.41
C HIS A 107 -11.33 -12.34 2.22
N ASP A 108 -12.25 -11.62 1.57
CA ASP A 108 -13.48 -11.11 2.16
C ASP A 108 -14.40 -12.23 2.67
N ALA A 109 -14.49 -13.34 1.95
CA ALA A 109 -15.26 -14.50 2.39
C ALA A 109 -14.61 -15.17 3.62
N LEU A 110 -13.29 -15.31 3.65
CA LEU A 110 -12.58 -15.84 4.81
C LEU A 110 -12.68 -14.90 6.02
N ASN A 111 -12.56 -13.59 5.81
CA ASN A 111 -12.67 -12.57 6.85
C ASN A 111 -14.06 -12.57 7.49
N ARG A 112 -15.13 -12.58 6.66
CA ARG A 112 -16.52 -12.66 7.14
C ARG A 112 -16.81 -13.92 7.95
N ASN A 113 -16.07 -15.00 7.69
CA ASN A 113 -16.18 -16.27 8.42
C ASN A 113 -15.15 -16.41 9.55
N TRP A 114 -14.44 -15.34 9.92
CA TRP A 114 -13.40 -15.34 10.96
C TRP A 114 -12.29 -16.38 10.76
N ASN A 115 -12.06 -16.74 9.49
CA ASN A 115 -11.13 -17.79 9.11
C ASN A 115 -9.75 -17.25 8.72
N LEU A 116 -9.51 -15.94 8.77
CA LEU A 116 -8.17 -15.39 8.55
C LEU A 116 -7.34 -15.39 9.86
N PRO A 117 -6.01 -15.56 9.80
CA PRO A 117 -5.19 -15.79 8.60
C PRO A 117 -5.09 -17.26 8.17
N PHE A 118 -5.41 -18.21 9.06
CA PHE A 118 -5.07 -19.64 8.86
C PHE A 118 -5.95 -20.36 7.84
N GLY A 119 -7.14 -19.87 7.58
CA GLY A 119 -8.13 -20.45 6.67
C GLY A 119 -7.76 -20.33 5.20
N VAL A 120 -6.76 -19.54 4.84
CA VAL A 120 -6.20 -19.58 3.48
C VAL A 120 -5.57 -20.96 3.20
N PHE A 121 -4.92 -21.54 4.19
CA PHE A 121 -4.24 -22.84 4.07
C PHE A 121 -5.18 -24.04 4.15
N SER A 122 -6.40 -23.85 4.67
CA SER A 122 -7.43 -24.88 4.69
C SER A 122 -8.22 -25.00 3.37
N LEU A 123 -8.08 -24.02 2.47
CA LEU A 123 -8.70 -24.07 1.15
C LEU A 123 -8.07 -25.21 0.31
N PRO A 124 -8.88 -25.97 -0.45
CA PRO A 124 -8.40 -27.02 -1.35
C PRO A 124 -7.80 -26.42 -2.63
N LEU A 125 -6.81 -25.54 -2.48
CA LEU A 125 -6.11 -24.84 -3.54
C LEU A 125 -4.66 -25.32 -3.62
N PRO A 126 -4.03 -25.31 -4.81
CA PRO A 126 -2.59 -25.49 -4.95
C PRO A 126 -1.82 -24.49 -4.06
N LYS A 127 -0.69 -24.92 -3.48
CA LYS A 127 0.15 -24.10 -2.59
C LYS A 127 0.53 -22.74 -3.18
N VAL A 128 0.78 -22.68 -4.49
CA VAL A 128 1.09 -21.42 -5.19
C VAL A 128 -0.07 -20.42 -5.12
N LEU A 129 -1.31 -20.90 -5.26
CA LEU A 129 -2.50 -20.06 -5.15
C LEU A 129 -2.81 -19.70 -3.70
N GLN A 130 -2.59 -20.61 -2.74
CA GLN A 130 -2.70 -20.30 -1.32
C GLN A 130 -1.73 -19.17 -0.92
N ARG A 131 -0.47 -19.22 -1.39
CA ARG A 131 0.50 -18.13 -1.18
C ARG A 131 0.02 -16.81 -1.78
N TYR A 132 -0.41 -16.84 -3.03
CA TYR A 132 -0.93 -15.63 -3.68
C TYR A 132 -2.14 -15.02 -2.96
N VAL A 133 -3.03 -15.86 -2.41
CA VAL A 133 -4.18 -15.41 -1.62
C VAL A 133 -3.75 -14.87 -0.26
N ASN A 134 -2.70 -15.42 0.33
CA ASN A 134 -2.14 -14.93 1.57
C ASN A 134 -1.42 -13.59 1.37
N LEU A 135 -1.96 -12.53 1.96
CA LEU A 135 -1.42 -11.17 1.80
C LEU A 135 -0.01 -11.00 2.38
N SER A 136 0.42 -11.87 3.29
CA SER A 136 1.75 -11.80 3.90
C SER A 136 2.86 -12.41 3.03
N GLU A 137 2.53 -13.38 2.17
CA GLU A 137 3.50 -14.09 1.32
C GLU A 137 3.36 -13.68 -0.16
N ASP A 138 3.92 -12.53 -0.50
CA ASP A 138 4.15 -12.12 -1.91
C ASP A 138 5.43 -11.27 -2.00
#